data_AF-A0A414Q0K1-F1
#
_entry.id   AF-A0A414Q0K1-F1
#
_cell.length_a   1.000
_cell.length_b   1.000
_cell.length_c   1.000
_cell.angle_alpha   90.00
_cell.angle_beta   90.00
_cell.angle_gamma   90.00
#
_symmetry.space_group_name_H-M   'P 1'
#
loop_
_entity.id
_entity.type
_entity.pdbx_description
1 polymer ?
#
loop_
_entity_poly.entity_id
_entity_poly.type
_entity_poly.pdbx_seq_one_letter_code
_entity_poly.pdbx_strand_id
1 'polypeptide(L)'
;MGAWGIKALESDEGLDVVDVLREYLEGFKNKRVITLKEIINLMIEQGMLGETLEEIEFLYDNTAIAISELYFDFKENGKLDYDDEEEDETTFSKLEKFSSDKKSLKYLIDYLTNIYNKVPDEDGEREIVDLWYDNGQNPSYEEWYNHLKSLIEKLKVEYGN
;
A
#
# COMPACT_ATOMS: atom_id res chain seq x y z
N MET A 1 16.96 -4.86 0.77
CA MET A 1 15.70 -4.26 0.33
C MET A 1 15.98 -2.79 0.16
N GLY A 2 15.99 -2.30 -1.07
CA GLY A 2 16.38 -0.93 -1.39
C GLY A 2 15.17 -0.02 -1.35
N ALA A 3 14.87 0.58 -0.20
CA ALA A 3 13.98 1.74 -0.18
C ALA A 3 14.77 2.94 -0.72
N TRP A 4 14.39 3.43 -1.90
CA TRP A 4 15.02 4.62 -2.51
C TRP A 4 14.38 5.93 -2.02
N GLY A 5 13.38 5.84 -1.13
CA GLY A 5 12.62 6.96 -0.59
C GLY A 5 11.80 6.59 0.65
N ILE A 6 10.82 7.43 0.98
CA ILE A 6 9.98 7.33 2.19
C ILE A 6 8.74 6.48 1.97
N LYS A 7 8.23 6.48 0.74
CA LYS A 7 7.00 5.77 0.37
C LYS A 7 7.27 4.29 0.16
N ALA A 8 6.26 3.46 0.41
CA ALA A 8 6.32 2.04 0.04
C ALA A 8 6.46 1.89 -1.48
N LEU A 9 5.77 2.70 -2.28
CA LEU A 9 5.88 2.72 -3.75
C LEU A 9 7.22 3.23 -4.29
N GLU A 10 8.19 3.54 -3.42
CA GLU A 10 9.58 3.86 -3.77
C GLU A 10 10.55 2.73 -3.34
N SER A 11 10.01 1.57 -2.93
CA SER A 11 10.75 0.37 -2.56
C SER A 11 10.45 -0.78 -3.52
N ASP A 12 11.37 -1.75 -3.61
CA ASP A 12 11.20 -2.95 -4.45
C ASP A 12 9.87 -3.67 -4.12
N GLU A 13 9.56 -3.85 -2.84
CA GLU A 13 8.33 -4.53 -2.40
C GLU A 13 7.05 -3.77 -2.76
N GLY A 14 7.10 -2.43 -2.77
CA GLY A 14 5.95 -1.64 -3.20
C GLY A 14 5.78 -1.62 -4.72
N LEU A 15 6.87 -1.73 -5.48
CA LEU A 15 6.80 -1.90 -6.93
C LEU A 15 6.26 -3.29 -7.31
N ASP A 16 6.55 -4.33 -6.53
CA ASP A 16 5.92 -5.64 -6.72
C ASP A 16 4.37 -5.56 -6.63
N VAL A 17 3.82 -4.71 -5.74
CA VAL A 17 2.37 -4.48 -5.63
C VAL A 17 1.81 -3.85 -6.91
N VAL A 18 2.57 -2.92 -7.51
CA VAL A 18 2.21 -2.27 -8.77
C VAL A 18 2.23 -3.28 -9.91
N ASP A 19 3.26 -4.11 -9.99
CA ASP A 19 3.42 -5.11 -11.04
C ASP A 19 2.32 -6.17 -10.98
N VAL A 20 2.02 -6.71 -9.80
CA VAL A 20 0.90 -7.63 -9.60
C VAL A 20 -0.43 -7.00 -9.99
N LEU A 21 -0.64 -5.74 -9.63
CA LEU A 21 -1.85 -5.03 -10.01
C LEU A 21 -1.93 -4.81 -11.52
N ARG A 22 -0.80 -4.51 -12.19
CA ARG A 22 -0.71 -4.35 -13.63
C ARG A 22 -1.10 -5.65 -14.34
N GLU A 23 -0.48 -6.77 -13.97
CA GLU A 23 -0.78 -8.10 -14.53
C GLU A 23 -2.27 -8.47 -14.35
N TYR A 24 -2.82 -8.20 -13.17
CA TYR A 24 -4.25 -8.41 -12.91
C TYR A 24 -5.12 -7.61 -13.88
N LEU A 25 -4.81 -6.32 -14.08
CA LEU A 25 -5.58 -5.44 -14.96
C LEU A 25 -5.45 -5.83 -16.44
N GLU A 26 -4.29 -6.28 -16.89
CA GLU A 26 -4.04 -6.78 -18.25
C GLU A 26 -4.87 -8.03 -18.59
N GLY A 27 -5.23 -8.82 -17.59
CA GLY A 27 -6.17 -9.93 -17.73
C GLY A 27 -7.58 -9.52 -18.18
N PHE A 28 -7.92 -8.23 -18.11
CA PHE A 28 -9.23 -7.71 -18.49
C PHE A 28 -9.19 -6.89 -19.79
N LYS A 29 -10.10 -7.20 -20.71
CA LYS A 29 -10.22 -6.44 -21.97
C LYS A 29 -10.59 -4.96 -21.79
N ASN A 30 -11.35 -4.60 -20.75
CA ASN A 30 -11.95 -3.26 -20.58
C ASN A 30 -12.22 -2.91 -19.11
N LYS A 31 -11.35 -3.29 -18.17
CA LYS A 31 -11.55 -2.94 -16.76
C LYS A 31 -11.22 -1.46 -16.55
N ARG A 32 -12.25 -0.66 -16.26
CA ARG A 32 -12.14 0.79 -16.01
C ARG A 32 -12.33 1.18 -14.54
N VAL A 33 -12.80 0.24 -13.73
CA VAL A 33 -13.10 0.45 -12.32
C VAL A 33 -12.40 -0.62 -11.50
N ILE A 34 -11.74 -0.17 -10.44
CA ILE A 34 -11.17 -1.02 -9.41
C ILE A 34 -11.59 -0.53 -8.03
N THR A 35 -11.65 -1.46 -7.09
CA THR A 35 -11.98 -1.18 -5.69
C THR A 35 -10.85 -1.55 -4.75
N LEU A 36 -10.73 -0.85 -3.61
CA LEU A 36 -9.80 -1.24 -2.55
C LEU A 36 -9.98 -2.70 -2.14
N LYS A 37 -11.23 -3.17 -2.08
CA LYS A 37 -11.55 -4.57 -1.77
C LYS A 37 -10.91 -5.54 -2.75
N GLU A 38 -10.99 -5.24 -4.05
CA GLU A 38 -10.39 -6.09 -5.08
C GLU A 38 -8.87 -6.15 -4.94
N ILE A 39 -8.22 -5.01 -4.68
CA ILE A 39 -6.77 -4.97 -4.53
C ILE A 39 -6.34 -5.70 -3.25
N ILE A 40 -7.01 -5.46 -2.12
CA ILE A 40 -6.72 -6.18 -0.87
C ILE A 40 -6.86 -7.69 -1.08
N ASN A 41 -7.95 -8.14 -1.69
CA ASN A 41 -8.15 -9.57 -1.97
C ASN A 41 -7.08 -10.12 -2.93
N LEU A 42 -6.72 -9.38 -3.97
CA LEU A 42 -5.66 -9.76 -4.90
C LEU A 42 -4.33 -9.94 -4.16
N MET A 43 -3.95 -9.00 -3.29
CA MET A 43 -2.69 -9.09 -2.54
C MET A 43 -2.69 -10.25 -1.55
N ILE A 44 -3.83 -10.58 -0.94
CA ILE A 44 -3.98 -11.80 -0.14
C ILE A 44 -3.82 -13.05 -1.01
N GLU A 45 -4.50 -13.11 -2.16
CA GLU A 45 -4.44 -14.25 -3.09
C GLU A 45 -3.02 -14.49 -3.66
N GLN A 46 -2.23 -13.42 -3.82
CA GLN A 46 -0.85 -13.50 -4.28
C GLN A 46 0.16 -13.73 -3.13
N GLY A 47 -0.29 -13.83 -1.88
CA GLY A 47 0.60 -14.01 -0.72
C GLY A 47 1.45 -12.78 -0.40
N MET A 48 1.00 -11.59 -0.80
CA MET A 48 1.64 -10.30 -0.49
C MET A 48 1.01 -9.62 0.73
N LEU A 49 -0.10 -10.16 1.25
CA LEU A 49 -0.79 -9.64 2.42
C LEU A 49 -1.38 -10.81 3.21
N GLY A 50 -1.28 -10.76 4.55
CA GLY A 50 -1.87 -11.77 5.42
C GLY A 50 -3.41 -11.84 5.33
N GLU A 51 -3.97 -13.00 5.63
CA GLU A 51 -5.43 -13.19 5.70
C GLU A 51 -6.02 -12.47 6.93
N THR A 52 -5.20 -12.30 7.96
CA THR A 52 -5.57 -11.71 9.24
C THR A 52 -4.58 -10.61 9.65
N LEU A 53 -5.01 -9.71 10.56
CA LEU A 53 -4.12 -8.67 11.12
C LEU A 53 -3.07 -9.22 12.10
N GLU A 54 -3.17 -10.49 12.45
CA GLU A 54 -2.28 -11.20 13.38
C GLU A 54 -1.06 -11.77 12.65
N GLU A 55 -1.19 -12.00 11.33
CA GLU A 55 -0.09 -12.34 10.44
C GLU A 55 0.74 -11.08 10.16
N ILE A 56 1.78 -10.88 10.95
CA ILE A 56 2.68 -9.73 10.83
C ILE A 56 3.96 -10.21 10.14
N GLU A 57 4.23 -9.65 8.96
CA GLU A 57 5.49 -9.81 8.23
C GLU A 57 5.86 -8.49 7.55
N PHE A 58 7.16 -8.26 7.33
CA PHE A 58 7.65 -7.07 6.64
C PHE A 58 6.96 -6.84 5.28
N LEU A 59 6.82 -7.88 4.47
CA LEU A 59 6.18 -7.80 3.15
C LEU A 59 4.72 -7.34 3.26
N TYR A 60 3.97 -7.87 4.23
CA TYR A 60 2.56 -7.55 4.44
C TYR A 60 2.39 -6.10 4.90
N ASP A 61 3.26 -5.65 5.80
CA ASP A 61 3.30 -4.26 6.26
C ASP A 61 3.58 -3.28 5.11
N ASN A 62 4.60 -3.57 4.30
CA ASN A 62 4.94 -2.76 3.13
C ASN A 62 3.77 -2.72 2.15
N THR A 63 3.17 -3.88 1.85
CA THR A 63 2.03 -4.00 0.94
C THR A 63 0.82 -3.20 1.41
N ALA A 64 0.48 -3.24 2.71
CA ALA A 64 -0.62 -2.44 3.25
C ALA A 64 -0.40 -0.92 3.10
N ILE A 65 0.85 -0.47 3.26
CA ILE A 65 1.25 0.93 3.03
C ILE A 65 1.14 1.25 1.52
N ALA A 66 1.68 0.40 0.64
CA ALA A 66 1.63 0.58 -0.81
C ALA A 66 0.20 0.65 -1.37
N ILE A 67 -0.72 -0.22 -0.92
CA ILE A 67 -2.14 -0.16 -1.30
C ILE A 67 -2.76 1.19 -0.90
N SER A 68 -2.42 1.67 0.30
CA SER A 68 -2.92 2.95 0.81
C SER A 68 -2.39 4.12 -0.02
N GLU A 69 -1.11 4.10 -0.39
CA GLU A 69 -0.48 5.08 -1.27
C GLU A 69 -1.12 5.08 -2.66
N LEU A 70 -1.26 3.91 -3.31
CA LEU A 70 -1.90 3.77 -4.63
C LEU A 70 -3.30 4.39 -4.64
N TYR A 71 -4.08 4.15 -3.59
CA TYR A 71 -5.42 4.69 -3.48
C TYR A 71 -5.43 6.22 -3.45
N PHE A 72 -4.54 6.85 -2.68
CA PHE A 72 -4.44 8.30 -2.63
C PHE A 72 -3.78 8.90 -3.86
N ASP A 73 -2.78 8.24 -4.44
CA ASP A 73 -2.14 8.70 -5.68
C ASP A 73 -3.17 8.75 -6.82
N PHE A 74 -4.05 7.75 -6.98
CA PHE A 74 -5.17 7.86 -7.93
C PHE A 74 -6.16 8.95 -7.54
N LYS A 75 -6.51 9.08 -6.26
CA LYS A 75 -7.51 10.05 -5.82
C LYS A 75 -7.06 11.50 -6.02
N GLU A 76 -5.78 11.77 -5.82
CA GLU A 76 -5.18 13.09 -5.95
C GLU A 76 -4.93 13.45 -7.43
N ASN A 77 -4.48 12.49 -8.24
CA ASN A 77 -4.08 12.75 -9.62
C ASN A 77 -5.14 12.37 -10.68
N GLY A 78 -6.14 11.58 -10.30
CA GLY A 78 -7.15 11.01 -11.20
C GLY A 78 -6.66 9.88 -12.11
N LYS A 79 -5.38 9.49 -11.97
CA LYS A 79 -4.73 8.39 -12.71
C LYS A 79 -3.59 7.79 -11.88
N LEU A 80 -3.21 6.55 -12.19
CA LEU A 80 -1.95 5.95 -11.73
C LEU A 80 -0.93 6.07 -12.88
N ASP A 81 0.31 6.42 -12.56
CA ASP A 81 1.36 6.74 -13.53
C ASP A 81 2.61 5.90 -13.23
N TYR A 82 2.47 4.59 -13.35
CA TYR A 82 3.54 3.59 -13.10
C TYR A 82 3.81 2.73 -14.34
N ASP A 83 3.32 3.13 -15.49
CA ASP A 83 3.58 2.42 -16.72
C ASP A 83 4.83 3.00 -17.40
N ASP A 84 5.57 2.15 -18.13
CA ASP A 84 6.76 2.59 -18.86
C ASP A 84 6.38 3.59 -19.97
N GLU A 85 7.23 4.61 -20.15
CA GLU A 85 6.99 5.78 -21.03
C GLU A 85 6.81 5.44 -22.53
N GLU A 86 6.92 4.18 -22.95
CA GLU A 86 6.97 3.78 -24.36
C GLU A 86 5.61 3.43 -25.02
N GLU A 87 4.48 3.42 -24.29
CA GLU A 87 3.16 3.10 -24.87
C GLU A 87 2.09 4.22 -24.74
N ASP A 88 1.39 4.52 -25.84
CA ASP A 88 0.36 5.59 -25.93
C ASP A 88 -0.92 5.32 -25.08
N GLU A 89 -1.21 4.06 -24.74
CA GLU A 89 -2.31 3.65 -23.85
C GLU A 89 -1.86 2.52 -22.92
N THR A 90 -1.47 2.90 -21.72
CA THR A 90 -0.90 1.98 -20.74
C THR A 90 -1.98 1.29 -19.90
N THR A 91 -1.64 0.19 -19.22
CA THR A 91 -2.59 -0.60 -18.41
C THR A 91 -3.35 0.24 -17.38
N PHE A 92 -2.66 1.14 -16.66
CA PHE A 92 -3.30 2.00 -15.67
C PHE A 92 -4.07 3.17 -16.26
N SER A 93 -3.67 3.70 -17.43
CA SER A 93 -4.34 4.82 -18.09
C SER A 93 -5.82 4.56 -18.41
N LYS A 94 -6.22 3.28 -18.49
CA LYS A 94 -7.60 2.84 -18.77
C LYS A 94 -8.51 2.93 -17.55
N LEU A 95 -7.95 3.07 -16.34
CA LEU A 95 -8.72 3.19 -15.11
C LEU A 95 -9.36 4.58 -15.02
N GLU A 96 -10.70 4.60 -14.96
CA GLU A 96 -11.50 5.81 -14.78
C GLU A 96 -11.90 6.02 -13.32
N LYS A 97 -11.91 4.95 -12.51
CA LYS A 97 -12.34 5.02 -11.12
C LYS A 97 -11.62 4.02 -10.24
N PHE A 98 -11.04 4.53 -9.16
CA PHE A 98 -10.60 3.76 -8.01
C PHE A 98 -11.52 4.09 -6.84
N SER A 99 -12.32 3.11 -6.41
CA SER A 99 -13.31 3.30 -5.33
C SER A 99 -12.98 2.51 -4.08
N SER A 100 -13.63 2.87 -2.99
CA SER A 100 -13.44 2.24 -1.68
C SER A 100 -14.78 1.92 -1.05
N ASP A 101 -14.76 0.98 -0.10
CA ASP A 101 -15.89 0.70 0.78
C ASP A 101 -15.44 0.81 2.24
N LYS A 102 -16.39 0.99 3.16
CA LYS A 102 -16.09 1.20 4.59
C LYS A 102 -15.31 0.03 5.20
N LYS A 103 -15.54 -1.21 4.76
CA LYS A 103 -14.84 -2.38 5.32
C LYS A 103 -13.37 -2.35 4.91
N SER A 104 -13.09 -2.09 3.63
CA SER A 104 -11.72 -2.00 3.11
C SER A 104 -10.95 -0.82 3.70
N LEU A 105 -11.60 0.35 3.84
CA LEU A 105 -10.99 1.51 4.51
C LEU A 105 -10.69 1.21 5.97
N LYS A 106 -11.65 0.61 6.70
CA LYS A 106 -11.43 0.23 8.10
C LYS A 106 -10.29 -0.77 8.24
N TYR A 107 -10.21 -1.75 7.35
CA TYR A 107 -9.12 -2.72 7.33
C TYR A 107 -7.76 -2.03 7.25
N LEU A 108 -7.55 -1.13 6.27
CA LEU A 108 -6.29 -0.40 6.13
C LEU A 108 -6.02 0.54 7.33
N ILE A 109 -7.04 1.21 7.88
CA ILE A 109 -6.89 2.04 9.09
C ILE A 109 -6.38 1.20 10.25
N ASP A 110 -7.03 0.07 10.53
CA ASP A 110 -6.67 -0.82 11.64
C ASP A 110 -5.26 -1.38 11.41
N TYR A 111 -4.95 -1.82 10.18
CA TYR A 111 -3.64 -2.37 9.81
C TYR A 111 -2.51 -1.35 10.01
N LEU A 112 -2.60 -0.18 9.38
CA LEU A 112 -1.57 0.87 9.49
C LEU A 112 -1.48 1.40 10.94
N THR A 113 -2.59 1.40 11.68
CA THR A 113 -2.57 1.75 13.12
C THR A 113 -1.80 0.73 13.95
N ASN A 114 -1.85 -0.56 13.61
CA ASN A 114 -1.03 -1.58 14.27
C ASN A 114 0.47 -1.37 13.99
N ILE A 115 0.83 -1.03 12.74
CA ILE A 115 2.21 -0.65 12.38
C ILE A 115 2.66 0.56 13.22
N TYR A 116 1.86 1.62 13.20
CA TYR A 116 2.16 2.86 13.92
C TYR A 116 2.29 2.64 15.43
N ASN A 117 1.43 1.81 16.02
CA ASN A 117 1.51 1.49 17.45
C ASN A 117 2.59 0.46 17.79
N LYS A 118 3.37 0.00 16.81
CA LYS A 118 4.45 -0.98 16.97
C LYS A 118 3.96 -2.27 17.63
N VAL A 119 2.76 -2.72 17.24
CA VAL A 119 2.22 -4.00 17.70
C VAL A 119 3.19 -5.09 17.24
N PRO A 120 3.79 -5.86 18.17
CA PRO A 120 4.86 -6.80 17.85
C PRO A 120 4.34 -8.07 17.19
N ASP A 121 5.21 -8.72 16.44
CA ASP A 121 5.08 -10.10 15.94
C ASP A 121 5.46 -11.13 17.03
N GLU A 122 5.63 -12.40 16.62
CA GLU A 122 5.99 -13.52 17.49
C GLU A 122 7.37 -13.37 18.15
N ASP A 123 8.29 -12.63 17.52
CA ASP A 123 9.64 -12.37 18.02
C ASP A 123 9.68 -11.17 18.98
N GLY A 124 8.55 -10.48 19.16
CA GLY A 124 8.38 -9.40 20.14
C GLY A 124 8.75 -8.01 19.63
N GLU A 125 9.12 -7.90 18.36
CA GLU A 125 9.40 -6.65 17.67
C GLU A 125 8.49 -6.54 16.44
N ARG A 126 8.50 -5.42 15.72
CA ARG A 126 7.77 -5.34 14.44
C ARG A 126 8.78 -5.01 13.37
N GLU A 127 9.11 -5.98 12.53
CA GLU A 127 10.26 -5.95 11.62
C GLU A 127 10.37 -4.63 10.83
N ILE A 128 9.30 -4.17 10.16
CA ILE A 128 9.35 -2.92 9.38
C ILE A 128 9.71 -1.70 10.23
N VAL A 129 9.25 -1.65 11.49
CA VAL A 129 9.52 -0.53 12.39
C VAL A 129 10.96 -0.58 12.86
N ASP A 130 11.48 -1.77 13.19
CA ASP A 130 12.86 -1.93 13.62
C ASP A 130 13.84 -1.61 12.48
N LEU A 131 13.58 -2.11 11.27
CA LEU A 131 14.35 -1.80 10.07
C LEU A 131 14.38 -0.30 9.77
N TRP A 132 13.24 0.39 9.85
CA TRP A 132 13.20 1.83 9.66
C TRP A 132 13.86 2.60 10.79
N TYR A 133 13.77 2.12 12.03
CA TYR A 133 14.41 2.76 13.17
C TYR A 133 15.93 2.61 13.11
N ASP A 134 16.41 1.45 12.67
CA ASP A 134 17.83 1.09 12.53
C ASP A 134 18.64 1.47 13.78
N ASN A 135 18.18 1.05 14.96
CA ASN A 135 18.76 1.44 16.25
C ASN A 135 18.93 2.97 16.44
N GLY A 136 18.06 3.77 15.82
CA GLY A 136 18.11 5.24 15.83
C GLY A 136 19.13 5.84 14.86
N GLN A 137 19.68 5.06 13.93
CA GLN A 137 20.68 5.52 12.96
C GLN A 137 20.07 6.03 11.66
N ASN A 138 18.85 5.61 11.31
CA ASN A 138 18.19 6.07 10.10
C ASN A 138 17.63 7.49 10.28
N PRO A 139 18.21 8.52 9.62
CA PRO A 139 17.75 9.90 9.77
C PRO A 139 16.34 10.15 9.21
N SER A 140 15.88 9.26 8.32
CA SER A 140 14.57 9.34 7.68
C SER A 140 13.45 8.63 8.47
N TYR A 141 13.77 7.99 9.60
CA TYR A 141 12.77 7.30 10.44
C TYR A 141 11.59 8.20 10.80
N GLU A 142 11.84 9.43 11.27
CA GLU A 142 10.77 10.35 11.66
C GLU A 142 9.92 10.78 10.45
N GLU A 143 10.53 10.93 9.28
CA GLU A 143 9.82 11.27 8.06
C GLU A 143 8.90 10.12 7.60
N TRP A 144 9.42 8.89 7.59
CA TRP A 144 8.63 7.68 7.33
C TRP A 144 7.49 7.49 8.33
N TYR A 145 7.76 7.69 9.62
CA TYR A 145 6.75 7.55 10.65
C TYR A 145 5.64 8.61 10.53
N ASN A 146 6.01 9.84 10.14
CA ASN A 146 5.04 10.91 9.83
C ASN A 146 4.24 10.63 8.56
N HIS A 147 4.86 10.01 7.54
CA HIS A 147 4.18 9.56 6.33
C HIS A 147 3.12 8.49 6.65
N LEU A 148 3.47 7.47 7.42
CA LEU A 148 2.52 6.45 7.91
C LEU A 148 1.34 7.10 8.65
N LYS A 149 1.62 8.03 9.56
CA LYS A 149 0.59 8.79 10.27
C LYS A 149 -0.31 9.58 9.33
N SER A 150 0.26 10.23 8.32
CA SER A 150 -0.48 10.99 7.31
C SER A 150 -1.46 10.09 6.56
N LEU A 151 -1.03 8.90 6.13
CA LEU A 151 -1.89 7.92 5.47
C LEU A 151 -3.06 7.48 6.36
N ILE A 152 -2.81 7.18 7.63
CA ILE A 152 -3.86 6.81 8.60
C ILE A 152 -4.92 7.92 8.72
N GLU A 153 -4.49 9.17 8.84
CA GLU A 153 -5.44 10.30 8.97
C GLU A 153 -6.22 10.54 7.67
N LYS A 154 -5.58 10.43 6.50
CA LYS A 154 -6.29 10.50 5.21
C LYS A 154 -7.32 9.38 5.08
N LEU A 155 -6.99 8.15 5.48
CA LEU A 155 -7.93 7.02 5.47
C LEU A 155 -9.10 7.24 6.43
N LYS A 156 -8.87 7.77 7.63
CA LYS A 156 -9.94 8.09 8.60
C LYS A 156 -10.89 9.16 8.06
N VAL A 157 -10.37 10.19 7.41
CA VAL A 157 -11.21 11.20 6.72
C VAL A 157 -12.07 10.52 5.67
N GLU A 158 -11.50 9.63 4.86
CA GLU A 158 -12.27 8.90 3.85
C GLU A 158 -13.29 7.93 4.43
N TYR A 159 -12.96 7.29 5.55
CA TYR A 159 -13.90 6.49 6.31
C TYR A 159 -15.01 7.33 6.96
N GLY A 160 -14.82 8.64 7.14
CA GLY A 160 -15.85 9.57 7.62
C GLY A 160 -16.81 10.08 6.54
N ASN A 161 -16.35 10.18 5.30
CA ASN A 161 -17.09 10.71 4.13
C ASN A 161 -18.17 9.76 3.61
#